data_AF-A0A7V2S407-F1
#
_entry.id   AF-A0A7V2S407-F1
#
_cell.length_a   1.000
_cell.length_b   1.000
_cell.length_c   1.000
_cell.angle_alpha   90.00
_cell.angle_beta   90.00
_cell.angle_gamma   90.00
#
_symmetry.space_group_name_H-M   'P 1'
#
loop_
_entity.id
_entity.type
_entity.pdbx_description
1 polymer ?
#
loop_
_entity_poly.entity_id
_entity_poly.type
_entity_poly.pdbx_seq_one_letter_code
_entity_poly.pdbx_strand_id
1 'polypeptide(L)'
;STTGTAPYNPFIIINGERGKEVHLAGQKPTDLVNTSYFGTYADATDPATGKYYQTENNLPWGLDLPVSFAYPVEQVDILSAYNHFGQWAESGGNDYPDWYMDKPGYRVSSNIYSPPAK
;
A
#
# COMPACT_ATOMS: atom_id res chain seq x y z
N SER A 1 -4.39 15.54 24.16
CA SER A 1 -4.21 15.46 22.70
C SER A 1 -5.12 14.36 22.21
N THR A 2 -6.20 14.70 21.52
CA THR A 2 -7.08 13.72 20.89
C THR A 2 -6.39 13.23 19.64
N THR A 3 -5.97 11.96 19.63
CA THR A 3 -5.68 11.27 18.38
C THR A 3 -6.98 11.27 17.55
N GLY A 4 -6.89 11.59 16.25
CA GLY A 4 -8.08 11.71 15.40
C GLY A 4 -8.98 10.46 15.42
N THR A 5 -10.25 10.61 15.05
CA THR A 5 -11.18 9.47 14.93
C THR A 5 -10.97 8.78 13.59
N ALA A 6 -11.05 7.44 13.59
CA ALA A 6 -11.01 6.65 12.36
C ALA A 6 -12.10 7.10 11.35
N PRO A 7 -11.90 6.91 10.04
CA PRO A 7 -10.73 6.27 9.40
C PRO A 7 -9.46 7.15 9.44
N TYR A 8 -8.32 6.51 9.70
CA TYR A 8 -7.03 7.21 9.76
C TYR A 8 -6.49 7.46 8.35
N ASN A 9 -5.80 8.59 8.17
CA ASN A 9 -5.07 8.92 6.95
C ASN A 9 -3.56 9.06 7.27
N PRO A 10 -2.86 7.95 7.57
CA PRO A 10 -1.42 7.98 7.79
C PRO A 10 -0.69 8.25 6.48
N PHE A 11 0.47 8.91 6.59
CA PHE A 11 1.31 9.23 5.44
C PHE A 11 2.78 9.33 5.84
N ILE A 12 3.65 9.26 4.83
CA ILE A 12 5.09 9.49 4.96
C ILE A 12 5.54 10.62 4.04
N ILE A 13 6.64 11.27 4.40
CA ILE A 13 7.33 12.27 3.56
C ILE A 13 8.53 11.59 2.90
N ILE A 14 8.58 11.59 1.57
CA ILE A 14 9.64 10.94 0.80
C ILE A 14 10.89 11.80 0.81
N ASN A 15 12.04 11.19 1.14
CA ASN A 15 13.36 11.82 1.11
C ASN A 15 13.47 13.14 1.92
N GLY A 16 12.58 13.35 2.89
CA GLY A 16 12.50 14.60 3.67
C GLY A 16 12.00 15.81 2.87
N GLU A 17 11.56 15.64 1.62
CA GLU A 17 11.01 16.71 0.82
C GLU A 17 9.55 16.94 1.19
N ARG A 18 9.25 18.05 1.89
CA ARG A 18 7.94 18.23 2.50
C ARG A 18 6.78 17.99 1.53
N GLY A 19 6.81 18.54 0.33
CA GLY A 19 5.72 18.39 -0.64
C GLY A 19 5.55 17.00 -1.25
N LYS A 20 6.42 16.04 -0.95
CA LYS A 20 6.40 14.71 -1.55
C LYS A 20 5.88 13.68 -0.56
N GLU A 21 4.60 13.37 -0.67
CA GLU A 21 3.86 12.53 0.29
C GLU A 21 3.41 11.21 -0.35
N VAL A 22 3.26 10.17 0.47
CA VAL A 22 2.53 8.93 0.13
C VAL A 22 1.58 8.61 1.26
N HIS A 23 0.31 8.39 0.90
CA HIS A 23 -0.76 7.98 1.82
C HIS A 23 -1.30 6.60 1.45
N LEU A 24 -2.27 6.11 2.21
CA LEU A 24 -3.07 4.94 1.82
C LEU A 24 -3.89 5.23 0.55
N ALA A 25 -4.19 4.18 -0.22
CA ALA A 25 -5.00 4.26 -1.43
C ALA A 25 -6.35 4.96 -1.18
N GLY A 26 -6.72 5.88 -2.07
CA GLY A 26 -7.95 6.67 -2.01
C GLY A 26 -7.96 7.78 -0.93
N GLN A 27 -6.92 7.90 -0.09
CA GLN A 27 -6.84 8.98 0.89
C GLN A 27 -6.33 10.27 0.24
N LYS A 28 -6.81 11.42 0.73
CA LYS A 28 -6.38 12.73 0.22
C LYS A 28 -5.00 13.13 0.78
N PRO A 29 -4.19 13.87 0.02
CA PRO A 29 -2.99 14.53 0.53
C PRO A 29 -3.26 15.48 1.69
N THR A 30 -2.20 15.96 2.33
CA THR A 30 -2.32 17.16 3.18
C THR A 30 -2.31 18.44 2.33
N ASP A 31 -2.64 19.57 2.94
CA ASP A 31 -2.62 20.90 2.30
C ASP A 31 -1.22 21.38 1.85
N LEU A 32 -0.18 20.60 2.14
CA LEU A 32 1.23 20.94 1.88
C LEU A 32 1.83 20.06 0.76
N VAL A 33 1.04 19.18 0.16
CA VAL A 33 1.50 18.35 -0.97
C VAL A 33 1.87 19.23 -2.17
N ASN A 34 2.92 18.83 -2.87
CA ASN A 34 3.22 19.34 -4.20
C ASN A 34 2.54 18.42 -5.23
N THR A 35 1.41 18.89 -5.78
CA THR A 35 0.60 18.11 -6.73
C THR A 35 1.30 17.82 -8.06
N SER A 36 2.45 18.45 -8.35
CA SER A 36 3.25 18.10 -9.54
C SER A 36 3.81 16.68 -9.52
N TYR A 37 3.78 16.00 -8.37
CA TYR A 37 4.15 14.58 -8.26
C TYR A 37 3.02 13.61 -8.62
N PHE A 38 1.76 14.07 -8.67
CA PHE A 38 0.63 13.21 -9.02
C PHE A 38 0.64 12.84 -10.50
N GLY A 39 0.26 11.61 -10.80
CA GLY A 39 0.22 11.12 -12.18
C GLY A 39 1.61 10.91 -12.78
N THR A 40 2.66 10.86 -11.95
CA THR A 40 4.04 10.63 -12.40
C THR A 40 4.44 9.16 -12.23
N TYR A 41 5.28 8.66 -13.14
CA TYR A 41 5.71 7.26 -13.14
C TYR A 41 4.51 6.30 -13.14
N ALA A 42 4.40 5.44 -12.13
CA ALA A 42 3.29 4.49 -11.98
C ALA A 42 2.17 5.03 -11.08
N ASP A 43 2.33 6.21 -10.46
CA ASP A 43 1.26 6.83 -9.71
C ASP A 43 0.15 7.28 -10.66
N ALA A 44 -1.08 6.87 -10.38
CA ALA A 44 -2.26 7.25 -11.16
C ALA A 44 -3.20 8.12 -10.33
N THR A 45 -2.65 8.96 -9.43
CA THR A 45 -3.43 9.93 -8.67
C THR A 45 -4.11 10.90 -9.62
N ASP A 46 -5.43 10.95 -9.55
CA ASP A 46 -6.29 11.88 -10.27
C ASP A 46 -7.37 12.41 -9.30
N PRO A 47 -7.19 13.66 -8.82
CA PRO A 47 -8.16 14.33 -7.96
C PRO A 47 -9.57 14.44 -8.56
N ALA A 48 -9.71 14.48 -9.89
CA ALA A 48 -11.00 14.63 -10.56
C ALA A 48 -11.86 13.35 -10.44
N THR A 49 -11.22 12.19 -10.38
CA THR A 49 -11.89 10.89 -10.18
C THR A 49 -11.83 10.41 -8.73
N GLY A 50 -11.13 11.14 -7.86
CA GLY A 50 -10.93 10.77 -6.46
C GLY A 50 -9.97 9.60 -6.27
N LYS A 51 -9.19 9.25 -7.30
CA LYS A 51 -8.16 8.22 -7.25
C LYS A 51 -6.88 8.83 -6.68
N TYR A 52 -6.32 8.24 -5.64
CA TYR A 52 -5.12 8.74 -4.97
C TYR A 52 -4.20 7.58 -4.55
N TYR A 53 -2.90 7.80 -4.69
CA TYR A 53 -1.82 6.96 -4.15
C TYR A 53 -1.91 5.47 -4.51
N GLN A 54 -2.28 5.21 -5.76
CA GLN A 54 -2.36 3.87 -6.31
C GLN A 54 -2.06 3.91 -7.80
N THR A 55 -1.69 2.77 -8.36
CA THR A 55 -1.41 2.64 -9.79
C THR A 55 -2.69 2.67 -10.64
N GLU A 56 -2.54 2.70 -11.97
CA GLU A 56 -3.67 2.60 -12.89
C GLU A 56 -4.52 1.35 -12.62
N ASN A 57 -3.87 0.23 -12.26
CA ASN A 57 -4.52 -1.04 -11.90
C ASN A 57 -4.79 -1.18 -10.39
N ASN A 58 -4.85 -0.07 -9.65
CA ASN A 58 -5.23 -0.02 -8.24
C ASN A 58 -4.25 -0.69 -7.24
N LEU A 59 -3.03 -1.07 -7.66
CA LEU A 59 -1.99 -1.46 -6.70
C LEU A 59 -1.67 -0.27 -5.77
N PRO A 60 -1.78 -0.43 -4.43
CA PRO A 60 -1.60 0.66 -3.49
C PRO A 60 -0.12 0.91 -3.15
N TRP A 61 0.22 2.15 -2.78
CA TRP A 61 1.56 2.48 -2.26
C TRP A 61 1.74 2.18 -0.77
N GLY A 62 0.65 2.07 0.00
CA GLY A 62 0.66 1.79 1.43
C GLY A 62 -0.41 0.78 1.83
N LEU A 63 -0.12 -0.02 2.86
CA LEU A 63 -1.01 -1.04 3.40
C LEU A 63 -1.30 -0.77 4.87
N ASP A 64 -2.56 -0.96 5.27
CA ASP A 64 -3.01 -0.97 6.67
C ASP A 64 -3.72 -2.30 6.92
N LEU A 65 -3.15 -3.12 7.81
CA LEU A 65 -3.58 -4.50 8.04
C LEU A 65 -3.82 -4.74 9.53
N PRO A 66 -4.88 -5.50 9.91
CA PRO A 66 -5.19 -5.78 11.32
C PRO A 66 -4.29 -6.88 11.93
N VAL A 67 -3.14 -7.16 11.32
CA VAL A 67 -2.23 -8.26 11.70
C VAL A 67 -0.78 -7.80 11.67
N SER A 68 0.09 -8.53 12.36
CA SER A 68 1.53 -8.44 12.10
C SER A 68 1.80 -9.00 10.70
N PHE A 69 2.32 -8.16 9.81
CA PHE A 69 2.53 -8.52 8.41
C PHE A 69 3.85 -9.28 8.23
N ALA A 70 3.77 -10.44 7.58
CA ALA A 70 4.94 -11.21 7.16
C ALA A 70 5.44 -10.66 5.81
N TYR A 71 6.24 -9.59 5.87
CA TYR A 71 6.66 -8.87 4.68
C TYR A 71 7.57 -9.72 3.76
N PRO A 72 7.54 -9.48 2.44
CA PRO A 72 8.46 -10.10 1.50
C PRO A 72 9.92 -9.82 1.84
N VAL A 73 10.83 -10.68 1.40
CA VAL A 73 12.27 -10.37 1.39
C VAL A 73 12.50 -9.08 0.61
N GLU A 74 13.45 -8.25 1.06
CA GLU A 74 13.83 -7.01 0.38
C GLU A 74 14.08 -7.28 -1.12
N GLN A 75 13.60 -6.38 -1.99
CA GLN A 75 13.60 -6.49 -3.46
C GLN A 75 12.72 -7.59 -4.08
N VAL A 76 12.02 -8.41 -3.28
CA VAL A 76 11.03 -9.37 -3.79
C VAL A 76 9.67 -8.70 -3.92
N ASP A 77 9.10 -8.75 -5.12
CA ASP A 77 7.78 -8.19 -5.40
C ASP A 77 6.71 -8.89 -4.55
N ILE A 78 5.86 -8.12 -3.89
CA ILE A 78 4.72 -8.61 -3.12
C ILE A 78 3.77 -9.46 -3.97
N LEU A 79 3.63 -9.16 -5.27
CA LEU A 79 2.84 -9.95 -6.21
C LEU A 79 3.37 -11.38 -6.38
N SER A 80 4.67 -11.58 -6.17
CA SER A 80 5.32 -12.90 -6.19
C SER A 80 5.35 -13.58 -4.82
N ALA A 81 5.15 -12.83 -3.74
CA ALA A 81 5.13 -13.36 -2.38
C ALA A 81 3.72 -13.75 -1.92
N TYR A 82 2.70 -13.02 -2.38
CA TYR A 82 1.29 -13.18 -2.03
C TYR A 82 0.45 -13.34 -3.30
N ASN A 83 0.02 -14.59 -3.57
CA ASN A 83 -0.58 -14.99 -4.84
C ASN A 83 -1.91 -14.30 -5.16
N HIS A 84 -2.61 -13.79 -4.14
CA HIS A 84 -3.91 -13.13 -4.28
C HIS A 84 -3.84 -11.60 -4.09
N PHE A 85 -2.66 -11.03 -3.82
CA PHE A 85 -2.51 -9.60 -3.58
C PHE A 85 -2.98 -8.75 -4.78
N GLY A 86 -2.58 -9.13 -5.99
CA GLY A 86 -2.96 -8.41 -7.20
C GLY A 86 -4.49 -8.39 -7.42
N GLN A 87 -5.13 -9.56 -7.31
CA GLN A 87 -6.58 -9.70 -7.46
C GLN A 87 -7.35 -8.88 -6.41
N TRP A 88 -6.84 -8.86 -5.17
CA TRP A 88 -7.39 -8.03 -4.12
C TRP A 88 -7.28 -6.53 -4.45
N ALA A 89 -6.10 -6.07 -4.84
CA ALA A 89 -5.89 -4.66 -5.14
C ALA A 89 -6.70 -4.20 -6.37
N GLU A 90 -6.65 -4.96 -7.47
CA GLU A 90 -7.35 -4.65 -8.72
C GLU A 90 -8.87 -4.58 -8.55
N SER A 91 -9.44 -5.46 -7.71
CA SER A 91 -10.88 -5.48 -7.40
C SER A 91 -11.33 -4.37 -6.43
N GLY A 92 -10.42 -3.51 -5.97
CA GLY A 92 -10.71 -2.50 -4.95
C GLY A 92 -10.97 -3.10 -3.56
N GLY A 93 -10.39 -4.26 -3.28
CA GLY A 93 -10.48 -4.97 -2.00
C GLY A 93 -11.67 -5.91 -1.84
N ASN A 94 -12.44 -6.14 -2.90
CA ASN A 94 -13.62 -7.00 -2.86
C ASN A 94 -13.27 -8.49 -2.93
N ASP A 95 -12.31 -8.84 -3.79
CA ASP A 95 -11.83 -10.21 -3.94
C ASP A 95 -10.66 -10.47 -3.00
N TYR A 96 -10.59 -11.68 -2.44
CA TYR A 96 -9.53 -12.08 -1.49
C TYR A 96 -9.23 -11.04 -0.39
N PRO A 97 -10.23 -10.56 0.36
CA PRO A 97 -10.02 -9.58 1.45
C PRO A 97 -9.10 -10.10 2.56
N ASP A 98 -8.79 -11.39 2.53
CA ASP A 98 -7.93 -12.14 3.43
C ASP A 98 -6.59 -12.55 2.81
N TRP A 99 -6.19 -11.97 1.67
CA TRP A 99 -4.98 -12.32 0.90
C TRP A 99 -3.70 -12.40 1.75
N TYR A 100 -3.63 -11.63 2.83
CA TYR A 100 -2.48 -11.53 3.74
C TYR A 100 -2.38 -12.70 4.74
N MET A 101 -3.41 -13.55 4.84
CA MET A 101 -3.45 -14.65 5.81
C MET A 101 -2.54 -15.82 5.40
N ASP A 102 -2.03 -16.54 6.39
CA ASP A 102 -1.28 -17.79 6.18
C ASP A 102 -2.24 -18.96 5.87
N LYS A 103 -2.69 -19.02 4.62
CA LYS A 103 -3.54 -20.11 4.11
C LYS A 103 -2.80 -20.90 3.03
N PRO A 104 -3.09 -22.20 2.88
CA PRO A 104 -2.55 -22.99 1.77
C PRO A 104 -2.81 -22.29 0.43
N GLY A 105 -1.73 -22.03 -0.32
CA GLY A 105 -1.79 -21.40 -1.64
C GLY A 105 -1.81 -19.86 -1.65
N TYR A 106 -1.87 -19.18 -0.50
CA TYR A 106 -1.93 -17.71 -0.47
C TYR A 106 -0.55 -17.05 -0.58
N ARG A 107 0.51 -17.73 -0.15
CA ARG A 107 1.85 -17.17 -0.09
C ARG A 107 2.93 -18.16 -0.52
N VAL A 108 4.03 -17.61 -1.03
CA VAL A 108 5.24 -18.34 -1.38
C VAL A 108 6.26 -18.17 -0.27
N SER A 109 6.40 -19.18 0.60
CA SER A 109 7.18 -19.06 1.84
C SER A 109 8.66 -18.67 1.61
N SER A 110 9.26 -19.05 0.48
CA SER A 110 10.64 -18.67 0.14
C SER A 110 10.81 -17.18 -0.14
N ASN A 111 9.71 -16.47 -0.40
CA ASN A 111 9.69 -15.04 -0.70
C ASN A 111 9.39 -14.20 0.54
N ILE A 112 9.09 -14.82 1.68
CA ILE A 112 8.79 -14.14 2.95
C ILE A 112 10.05 -13.98 3.78
N TYR A 113 10.30 -12.78 4.30
CA TYR A 113 11.46 -12.52 5.13
C TYR A 113 11.40 -13.36 6.42
N SER A 114 12.52 -14.02 6.73
CA SER A 114 12.74 -14.73 7.98
C SER A 114 13.95 -14.11 8.68
N PRO A 115 13.79 -13.56 9.90
CA PRO A 115 14.93 -13.02 10.62
C PRO A 115 15.94 -14.13 10.94
N PRO A 116 17.25 -13.84 10.93
CA PRO A 116 18.25 -14.82 11.33
C PRO A 116 17.98 -15.31 12.76
N ALA A 117 18.27 -16.60 12.99
CA ALA A 117 18.23 -17.16 14.34
C ALA A 117 19.17 -16.34 15.25
N LYS A 118 18.68 -16.02 16.45
CA LYS A 118 19.48 -15.32 17.47
C LYS A 118 20.61 -16.20 17.99
#